data_AF-A0A0S1MJI6-F1
#
_entry.id   AF-A0A0S1MJI6-F1
#
_cell.length_a   1.000
_cell.length_b   1.000
_cell.length_c   1.000
_cell.angle_alpha   90.00
_cell.angle_beta   90.00
_cell.angle_gamma   90.00
#
_symmetry.space_group_name_H-M   'P 1'
#
loop_
_entity.id
_entity.type
_entity.pdbx_description
1 polymer ?
#
loop_
_entity_poly.entity_id
_entity_poly.type
_entity_poly.pdbx_seq_one_letter_code
_entity_poly.pdbx_strand_id
1 'polypeptide(L)'
;MWCNLAQSSGRKVGVLSYSQGGANVQWALTFWPSLKAYVWGFVAIAPPMRGTAAPAACTALVAIGGCFPALLQMNLNSEYMRALNAGTDAGSGAYAQVPTTTVYSANDEIVTPNIGRNAVSYLEGASNIMIQNICGVAHVVDHFLMPADPGVYAVVMDALLNQRPAMPSNIDASLCNRIGNYLGGAASLLATDLRAIYRTVIGNTGQRVGMILSTLSTLQVPAEPYLQMYVCQRGYATGCTPYGFRGGNRKQFILNDLPIGRTLGGLLQSKQKKKKMKHNS
;
A
#
# COMPACT_ATOMS: atom_id res chain seq x y z
N MET A 1 -2.40 -18.69 1.70
CA MET A 1 -3.61 -18.10 1.09
C MET A 1 -3.69 -18.41 -0.40
N TRP A 2 -2.77 -17.95 -1.25
CA TRP A 2 -2.85 -18.16 -2.71
C TRP A 2 -2.85 -19.63 -3.13
N CYS A 3 -2.04 -20.47 -2.49
CA CYS A 3 -2.05 -21.92 -2.71
C CYS A 3 -3.46 -22.51 -2.53
N ASN A 4 -4.10 -22.26 -1.38
CA ASN A 4 -5.46 -22.76 -1.10
C ASN A 4 -6.50 -22.21 -2.08
N LEU A 5 -6.43 -20.92 -2.45
CA LEU A 5 -7.34 -20.33 -3.44
C LEU A 5 -7.16 -20.96 -4.83
N ALA A 6 -5.91 -21.21 -5.23
CA ALA A 6 -5.61 -21.82 -6.51
C ALA A 6 -6.03 -23.28 -6.56
N GLN A 7 -5.78 -24.03 -5.48
CA GLN A 7 -6.20 -25.43 -5.36
C GLN A 7 -7.73 -25.58 -5.34
N SER A 8 -8.43 -24.74 -4.58
CA SER A 8 -9.91 -24.80 -4.51
C SER A 8 -10.60 -24.39 -5.81
N SER A 9 -9.99 -23.48 -6.59
CA SER A 9 -10.54 -23.07 -7.90
C SER A 9 -10.04 -23.90 -9.08
N GLY A 10 -9.03 -24.76 -8.87
CA GLY A 10 -8.35 -25.49 -9.95
C GLY A 10 -7.58 -24.59 -10.93
N ARG A 11 -7.35 -23.32 -10.59
CA ARG A 11 -6.74 -22.31 -11.47
C ARG A 11 -5.73 -21.47 -10.72
N LYS A 12 -4.69 -20.98 -11.42
CA LYS A 12 -3.81 -19.95 -10.86
C LYS A 12 -4.61 -18.69 -10.53
N VAL A 13 -4.22 -17.97 -9.48
CA VAL A 13 -4.84 -16.71 -9.07
C VAL A 13 -4.10 -15.50 -9.65
N GLY A 14 -4.84 -14.42 -9.90
CA GLY A 14 -4.26 -13.10 -10.18
C GLY A 14 -4.19 -12.31 -8.90
N VAL A 15 -3.11 -11.56 -8.69
CA VAL A 15 -2.95 -10.72 -7.49
C VAL A 15 -3.03 -9.26 -7.89
N LEU A 16 -3.96 -8.52 -7.28
CA LEU A 16 -4.02 -7.06 -7.36
C LEU A 16 -3.61 -6.49 -6.01
N SER A 17 -2.69 -5.53 -5.99
CA SER A 17 -2.28 -4.84 -4.78
C SER A 17 -2.24 -3.33 -4.96
N TYR A 18 -2.20 -2.62 -3.84
CA TYR A 18 -2.13 -1.16 -3.79
C TYR A 18 -1.15 -0.73 -2.71
N SER A 19 -0.37 0.33 -2.97
CA SER A 19 0.57 0.93 -2.03
C SER A 19 1.56 -0.12 -1.50
N GLN A 20 1.78 -0.20 -0.19
CA GLN A 20 2.64 -1.22 0.45
C GLN A 20 2.34 -2.66 0.01
N GLY A 21 1.08 -2.96 -0.36
CA GLY A 21 0.72 -4.27 -0.90
C GLY A 21 1.59 -4.70 -2.08
N GLY A 22 2.12 -3.74 -2.85
CA GLY A 22 3.08 -3.95 -3.91
C GLY A 22 4.33 -4.70 -3.45
N ALA A 23 5.07 -4.08 -2.53
CA ALA A 23 6.28 -4.63 -1.95
C ALA A 23 6.01 -5.93 -1.17
N ASN A 24 4.85 -6.04 -0.49
CA ASN A 24 4.48 -7.26 0.24
C ASN A 24 4.30 -8.47 -0.68
N VAL A 25 3.62 -8.30 -1.81
CA VAL A 25 3.44 -9.38 -2.80
C VAL A 25 4.77 -9.77 -3.42
N GLN A 26 5.59 -8.78 -3.78
CA GLN A 26 6.90 -9.00 -4.35
C GLN A 26 7.82 -9.74 -3.38
N TRP A 27 7.86 -9.32 -2.11
CA TRP A 27 8.58 -10.01 -1.03
C TRP A 27 8.16 -11.47 -0.89
N ALA A 28 6.84 -11.74 -0.90
CA ALA A 28 6.33 -13.10 -0.82
C ALA A 28 6.80 -13.97 -2.00
N LEU A 29 6.75 -13.45 -3.23
CA LEU A 29 7.19 -14.16 -4.43
C LEU A 29 8.71 -14.40 -4.46
N THR A 30 9.50 -13.52 -3.85
CA THR A 30 10.95 -13.64 -3.72
C THR A 30 11.36 -14.70 -2.69
N PHE A 31 10.79 -14.67 -1.50
CA PHE A 31 11.22 -15.53 -0.38
C PHE A 31 10.43 -16.84 -0.25
N TRP A 32 9.29 -16.97 -0.95
CA TRP A 32 8.57 -18.24 -1.12
C TRP A 32 8.37 -18.56 -2.61
N PRO A 33 9.43 -18.98 -3.33
CA PRO A 33 9.39 -19.18 -4.78
C PRO A 33 8.32 -20.18 -5.25
N SER A 34 7.91 -21.12 -4.40
CA SER A 34 6.82 -22.07 -4.70
C SER A 34 5.48 -21.38 -4.98
N LEU A 35 5.28 -20.14 -4.49
CA LEU A 35 4.07 -19.36 -4.76
C LEU A 35 3.91 -19.01 -6.24
N LYS A 36 5.00 -18.92 -7.01
CA LYS A 36 4.96 -18.62 -8.45
C LYS A 36 4.16 -19.64 -9.24
N ALA A 37 4.09 -20.89 -8.77
CA ALA A 37 3.28 -21.94 -9.41
C ALA A 37 1.77 -21.68 -9.30
N TYR A 38 1.33 -20.87 -8.33
CA TYR A 38 -0.07 -20.62 -8.04
C TYR A 38 -0.56 -19.25 -8.51
N VAL A 39 0.33 -18.39 -9.01
CA VAL A 39 0.02 -17.03 -9.44
C VAL A 39 0.21 -16.94 -10.95
N TRP A 40 -0.81 -16.51 -11.70
CA TRP A 40 -0.65 -16.28 -13.14
C TRP A 40 -0.02 -14.93 -13.42
N GLY A 41 -0.29 -13.93 -12.57
CA GLY A 41 0.24 -12.59 -12.73
C GLY A 41 -0.09 -11.67 -11.55
N PHE A 42 0.56 -10.52 -11.57
CA PHE A 42 0.55 -9.54 -10.49
C PHE A 42 0.33 -8.14 -11.06
N VAL A 43 -0.64 -7.41 -10.53
CA VAL A 43 -0.89 -6.00 -10.85
C VAL A 43 -0.74 -5.17 -9.58
N ALA A 44 0.09 -4.15 -9.63
CA ALA A 44 0.42 -3.31 -8.47
C ALA A 44 0.12 -1.85 -8.76
N ILE A 45 -0.80 -1.26 -8.00
CA ILE A 45 -1.14 0.16 -8.07
C ILE A 45 -0.31 0.93 -7.05
N ALA A 46 0.39 1.98 -7.48
CA ALA A 46 1.23 2.83 -6.63
C ALA A 46 2.24 2.07 -5.72
N PRO A 47 2.96 1.04 -6.21
CA PRO A 47 3.79 0.22 -5.32
C PRO A 47 5.12 0.89 -4.95
N PRO A 48 5.57 0.88 -3.69
CA PRO A 48 6.91 1.33 -3.32
C PRO A 48 7.93 0.20 -3.54
N MET A 49 8.13 -0.28 -4.77
CA MET A 49 9.01 -1.42 -5.07
C MET A 49 10.46 -1.19 -4.63
N ARG A 50 10.93 0.06 -4.73
CA ARG A 50 12.25 0.52 -4.28
C ARG A 50 12.18 1.38 -3.02
N GLY A 51 11.05 1.36 -2.32
CA GLY A 51 10.77 2.21 -1.17
C GLY A 51 10.16 3.56 -1.55
N THR A 52 10.27 4.53 -0.65
CA THR A 52 9.87 5.90 -0.89
C THR A 52 10.72 6.90 -0.12
N ALA A 53 10.95 8.05 -0.77
CA ALA A 53 11.67 9.17 -0.20
C ALA A 53 10.80 10.03 0.73
N ALA A 54 9.48 9.84 0.77
CA ALA A 54 8.57 10.67 1.56
C ALA A 54 8.87 10.53 3.07
N PRO A 55 9.64 11.44 3.68
CA PRO A 55 10.23 11.21 5.00
C PRO A 55 9.31 11.65 6.14
N ALA A 56 8.28 12.45 5.83
CA ALA A 56 7.50 13.20 6.81
C ALA A 56 6.69 12.31 7.77
N ALA A 57 6.27 11.12 7.33
CA ALA A 57 5.41 10.27 8.14
C ALA A 57 6.13 9.73 9.38
N CYS A 58 7.43 9.37 9.28
CA CYS A 58 8.16 8.84 10.43
C CYS A 58 8.89 9.90 11.25
N THR A 59 9.45 10.96 10.65
CA THR A 59 10.23 11.96 11.42
C THR A 59 9.41 12.58 12.56
N ALA A 60 8.15 12.92 12.30
CA ALA A 60 7.25 13.47 13.32
C ALA A 60 6.82 12.42 14.38
N LEU A 61 6.59 11.17 13.97
CA LEU A 61 6.14 10.09 14.86
C LEU A 61 7.27 9.57 15.76
N VAL A 62 8.50 9.49 15.25
CA VAL A 62 9.68 9.12 16.04
C VAL A 62 9.89 10.09 17.20
N ALA A 63 9.69 11.40 16.96
CA ALA A 63 9.84 12.44 18.00
C ALA A 63 8.85 12.30 19.17
N ILE A 64 7.72 11.60 18.98
CA ILE A 64 6.64 11.50 19.99
C ILE A 64 6.34 10.07 20.45
N GLY A 65 7.14 9.07 20.06
CA GLY A 65 6.90 7.71 20.55
C GLY A 65 7.43 6.56 19.69
N GLY A 66 7.84 6.82 18.45
CA GLY A 66 8.32 5.83 17.49
C GLY A 66 7.47 5.81 16.21
N CYS A 67 7.92 5.13 15.16
CA CYS A 67 7.18 5.00 13.90
C CYS A 67 6.64 3.58 13.70
N PHE A 68 5.67 3.41 12.80
CA PHE A 68 5.22 2.09 12.39
C PHE A 68 6.35 1.35 11.66
N PRO A 69 6.64 0.08 12.02
CA PRO A 69 7.60 -0.78 11.33
C PRO A 69 7.47 -0.73 9.81
N ALA A 70 6.23 -0.84 9.33
CA ALA A 70 5.88 -0.78 7.91
C ALA A 70 6.36 0.50 7.21
N LEU A 71 6.27 1.65 7.86
CA LEU A 71 6.74 2.92 7.28
C LEU A 71 8.27 2.98 7.28
N LEU A 72 8.92 2.53 8.36
CA LEU A 72 10.37 2.45 8.46
C LEU A 72 10.96 1.52 7.39
N GLN A 73 10.33 0.36 7.17
CA GLN A 73 10.71 -0.61 6.15
C GLN A 73 10.49 -0.09 4.73
N MET A 74 9.56 0.83 4.50
CA MET A 74 9.32 1.42 3.18
C MET A 74 10.23 2.60 2.85
N ASN A 75 11.03 3.11 3.79
CA ASN A 75 11.98 4.17 3.50
C ASN A 75 12.97 3.74 2.41
N LEU A 76 13.41 4.70 1.59
CA LEU A 76 14.55 4.46 0.70
C LEU A 76 15.73 3.93 1.50
N ASN A 77 16.38 2.91 0.96
CA ASN A 77 17.56 2.28 1.54
C ASN A 77 17.36 1.66 2.93
N SER A 78 16.12 1.40 3.37
CA SER A 78 15.87 0.54 4.53
C SER A 78 16.51 -0.85 4.34
N GLU A 79 16.78 -1.58 5.42
CA GLU A 79 17.28 -2.96 5.33
C GLU A 79 16.31 -3.83 4.53
N TYR A 80 15.01 -3.64 4.74
CA TYR A 80 13.95 -4.28 3.96
C TYR A 80 14.07 -3.98 2.46
N MET A 81 14.19 -2.71 2.06
CA MET A 81 14.24 -2.34 0.65
C MET A 81 15.56 -2.78 0.00
N ARG A 82 16.66 -2.74 0.74
CA ARG A 82 17.95 -3.29 0.28
C ARG A 82 17.87 -4.79 0.05
N ALA A 83 17.28 -5.54 0.99
CA ALA A 83 17.14 -6.98 0.87
C ALA A 83 16.17 -7.39 -0.24
N LEU A 84 15.04 -6.69 -0.38
CA LEU A 84 14.09 -6.94 -1.47
C LEU A 84 14.74 -6.69 -2.83
N ASN A 85 15.51 -5.60 -2.97
CA ASN A 85 16.16 -5.21 -4.22
C ASN A 85 17.61 -5.71 -4.32
N ALA A 86 17.97 -6.80 -3.63
CA ALA A 86 19.33 -7.34 -3.67
C ALA A 86 19.76 -7.68 -5.11
N GLY A 87 20.89 -7.15 -5.56
CA GLY A 87 21.40 -7.37 -6.92
C GLY A 87 22.14 -8.69 -7.13
N THR A 88 21.95 -9.67 -6.25
CA THR A 88 22.75 -10.91 -6.23
C THR A 88 22.39 -11.90 -7.33
N ASP A 89 21.10 -12.01 -7.68
CA ASP A 89 20.60 -12.91 -8.72
C ASP A 89 19.22 -12.46 -9.23
N ALA A 90 18.76 -13.05 -10.35
CA ALA A 90 17.47 -12.71 -10.97
C ALA A 90 16.23 -13.18 -10.17
N GLY A 91 16.43 -14.01 -9.14
CA GLY A 91 15.40 -14.43 -8.19
C GLY A 91 15.14 -13.43 -7.06
N SER A 92 15.91 -12.33 -6.99
CA SER A 92 15.65 -11.26 -6.03
C SER A 92 14.40 -10.45 -6.40
N GLY A 93 13.87 -9.70 -5.44
CA GLY A 93 12.72 -8.84 -5.64
C GLY A 93 12.97 -7.62 -6.53
N ALA A 94 14.22 -7.38 -6.98
CA ALA A 94 14.54 -6.33 -7.95
C ALA A 94 13.92 -6.60 -9.35
N TYR A 95 13.57 -7.86 -9.63
CA TYR A 95 12.98 -8.30 -10.89
C TYR A 95 11.57 -8.86 -10.68
N ALA A 96 10.69 -8.68 -11.66
CA ALA A 96 9.37 -9.29 -11.68
C ALA A 96 9.47 -10.82 -11.57
N GLN A 97 8.89 -11.37 -10.51
CA GLN A 97 8.99 -12.81 -10.20
C GLN A 97 7.91 -13.65 -10.91
N VAL A 98 6.88 -12.98 -11.44
CA VAL A 98 5.79 -13.48 -12.29
C VAL A 98 5.44 -12.39 -13.30
N PRO A 99 4.63 -12.64 -14.35
CA PRO A 99 4.17 -11.57 -15.23
C PRO A 99 3.51 -10.44 -14.43
N THR A 100 4.12 -9.25 -14.46
CA THR A 100 3.77 -8.14 -13.55
C THR A 100 3.43 -6.87 -14.32
N THR A 101 2.42 -6.13 -13.84
CA THR A 101 2.14 -4.74 -14.22
C THR A 101 2.31 -3.85 -12.99
N THR A 102 3.07 -2.77 -13.12
CA THR A 102 3.04 -1.68 -12.15
C THR A 102 2.38 -0.47 -12.80
N VAL A 103 1.46 0.17 -12.07
CA VAL A 103 0.81 1.41 -12.52
C VAL A 103 0.94 2.46 -11.44
N TYR A 104 1.48 3.62 -11.79
CA TYR A 104 1.85 4.67 -10.85
C TYR A 104 1.67 6.06 -11.46
N SER A 105 1.79 7.09 -10.64
CA SER A 105 1.59 8.49 -11.03
C SER A 105 2.80 9.34 -10.68
N ALA A 106 3.16 10.25 -11.59
CA ALA A 106 4.15 11.29 -11.30
C ALA A 106 3.71 12.26 -10.20
N ASN A 107 2.39 12.34 -9.93
CA ASN A 107 1.81 13.19 -8.89
C ASN A 107 1.59 12.47 -7.55
N ASP A 108 2.09 11.25 -7.39
CA ASP A 108 2.03 10.52 -6.12
C ASP A 108 2.83 11.26 -5.03
N GLU A 109 2.15 11.68 -3.96
CA GLU A 109 2.72 12.42 -2.85
C GLU A 109 3.30 11.52 -1.74
N ILE A 110 3.02 10.21 -1.78
CA ILE A 110 3.40 9.24 -0.74
C ILE A 110 4.53 8.34 -1.23
N VAL A 111 4.45 7.84 -2.46
CA VAL A 111 5.42 6.95 -3.08
C VAL A 111 6.18 7.73 -4.15
N THR A 112 7.25 8.38 -3.72
CA THR A 112 8.06 9.28 -4.55
C THR A 112 9.55 8.90 -4.49
N PRO A 113 10.35 9.19 -5.56
CA PRO A 113 9.96 9.75 -6.87
C PRO A 113 9.34 8.72 -7.83
N ASN A 114 8.42 9.14 -8.70
CA ASN A 114 7.69 8.26 -9.63
C ASN A 114 7.77 8.75 -11.10
N ILE A 115 8.97 9.13 -11.56
CA ILE A 115 9.19 9.65 -12.92
C ILE A 115 10.27 8.81 -13.63
N GLY A 116 9.95 8.37 -14.86
CA GLY A 116 10.88 7.64 -15.73
C GLY A 116 11.37 6.31 -15.14
N ARG A 117 12.54 5.84 -15.59
CA ARG A 117 13.14 4.57 -15.12
C ARG A 117 13.62 4.60 -13.67
N ASN A 118 13.76 5.81 -13.11
CA ASN A 118 14.13 6.03 -11.71
C ASN A 118 12.92 6.04 -10.77
N ALA A 119 11.70 5.85 -11.28
CA ALA A 119 10.52 5.71 -10.46
C ALA A 119 10.70 4.60 -9.42
N VAL A 120 10.31 4.85 -8.17
CA VAL A 120 10.38 3.86 -7.10
C VAL A 120 9.35 2.75 -7.27
N SER A 121 8.31 3.00 -8.07
CA SER A 121 7.33 2.00 -8.50
C SER A 121 7.81 1.12 -9.65
N TYR A 122 8.93 1.47 -10.29
CA TYR A 122 9.48 0.69 -11.39
C TYR A 122 10.02 -0.66 -10.89
N LEU A 123 9.68 -1.73 -11.60
CA LEU A 123 10.16 -3.09 -11.38
C LEU A 123 10.74 -3.67 -12.67
N GLU A 124 11.98 -4.18 -12.63
CA GLU A 124 12.62 -4.71 -13.83
C GLU A 124 11.88 -5.95 -14.34
N GLY A 125 11.65 -6.06 -15.65
CA GLY A 125 10.87 -7.17 -16.25
C GLY A 125 9.35 -7.06 -16.10
N ALA A 126 8.82 -6.00 -15.47
CA ALA A 126 7.39 -5.71 -15.45
C ALA A 126 6.96 -4.79 -16.61
N SER A 127 5.67 -4.74 -16.92
CA SER A 127 5.06 -3.63 -17.64
C SER A 127 4.90 -2.45 -16.67
N ASN A 128 5.74 -1.43 -16.82
CA ASN A 128 5.79 -0.28 -15.91
C ASN A 128 5.08 0.92 -16.55
N ILE A 129 3.94 1.31 -15.97
CA ILE A 129 3.03 2.29 -16.57
C ILE A 129 2.90 3.51 -15.66
N MET A 130 3.58 4.59 -16.03
CA MET A 130 3.25 5.91 -15.50
C MET A 130 1.95 6.38 -16.17
N ILE A 131 0.90 6.64 -15.41
CA ILE A 131 -0.44 6.89 -15.95
C ILE A 131 -0.48 8.12 -16.88
N GLN A 132 0.36 9.12 -16.63
CA GLN A 132 0.51 10.30 -17.49
C GLN A 132 1.04 9.97 -18.90
N ASN A 133 1.68 8.82 -19.12
CA ASN A 133 2.09 8.38 -20.46
C ASN A 133 0.89 7.94 -21.32
N ILE A 134 -0.25 7.63 -20.70
CA ILE A 134 -1.50 7.27 -21.37
C ILE A 134 -2.46 8.46 -21.36
N CYS A 135 -2.69 9.03 -20.17
CA CYS A 135 -3.67 10.07 -19.94
C CYS A 135 -3.18 11.49 -20.24
N GLY A 136 -1.91 11.65 -20.60
CA GLY A 136 -1.27 12.94 -20.85
C GLY A 136 -0.70 13.59 -19.59
N VAL A 137 0.25 14.51 -19.79
CA VAL A 137 1.00 15.18 -18.71
C VAL A 137 0.14 16.07 -17.80
N ALA A 138 -1.04 16.49 -18.28
CA ALA A 138 -2.01 17.28 -17.51
C ALA A 138 -2.90 16.42 -16.60
N HIS A 139 -2.83 15.09 -16.71
CA HIS A 139 -3.62 14.18 -15.87
C HIS A 139 -3.06 14.11 -14.46
N VAL A 140 -3.79 14.69 -13.50
CA VAL A 140 -3.38 14.76 -12.09
C VAL A 140 -4.14 13.71 -11.29
N VAL A 141 -3.41 12.72 -10.77
CA VAL A 141 -3.95 11.71 -9.86
C VAL A 141 -2.93 11.42 -8.76
N ASP A 142 -3.36 11.59 -7.52
CA ASP A 142 -2.54 11.40 -6.33
C ASP A 142 -2.52 9.95 -5.84
N HIS A 143 -1.77 9.65 -4.77
CA HIS A 143 -1.64 8.30 -4.22
C HIS A 143 -2.99 7.64 -3.96
N PHE A 144 -3.89 8.37 -3.29
CA PHE A 144 -5.17 7.87 -2.78
C PHE A 144 -6.24 7.77 -3.85
N LEU A 145 -6.16 8.60 -4.89
CA LEU A 145 -7.11 8.59 -6.00
C LEU A 145 -6.76 7.57 -7.08
N MET A 146 -5.51 7.11 -7.17
CA MET A 146 -5.10 6.12 -8.18
C MET A 146 -5.99 4.87 -8.27
N PRO A 147 -6.42 4.22 -7.16
CA PRO A 147 -7.32 3.07 -7.25
C PRO A 147 -8.71 3.38 -7.84
N ALA A 148 -9.13 4.64 -7.81
CA ALA A 148 -10.42 5.10 -8.34
C ALA A 148 -10.28 5.77 -9.72
N ASP A 149 -9.06 5.92 -10.23
CA ASP A 149 -8.79 6.54 -11.51
C ASP A 149 -9.22 5.64 -12.68
N PRO A 150 -10.00 6.12 -13.66
CA PRO A 150 -10.49 5.30 -14.77
C PRO A 150 -9.38 4.82 -15.70
N GLY A 151 -8.31 5.60 -15.87
CA GLY A 151 -7.15 5.20 -16.65
C GLY A 151 -6.41 4.06 -15.95
N VAL A 152 -6.18 4.18 -14.64
CA VAL A 152 -5.61 3.11 -13.82
C VAL A 152 -6.50 1.86 -13.84
N TYR A 153 -7.83 2.02 -13.71
CA TYR A 153 -8.78 0.92 -13.83
C TYR A 153 -8.65 0.21 -15.19
N ALA A 154 -8.55 0.96 -16.28
CA ALA A 154 -8.36 0.40 -17.62
C ALA A 154 -7.04 -0.39 -17.74
N VAL A 155 -5.95 0.12 -17.17
CA VAL A 155 -4.67 -0.62 -17.07
C VAL A 155 -4.85 -1.95 -16.35
N VAL A 156 -5.51 -1.92 -15.17
CA VAL A 156 -5.74 -3.13 -14.37
C VAL A 156 -6.60 -4.13 -15.14
N MET A 157 -7.67 -3.66 -15.80
CA MET A 157 -8.55 -4.54 -16.58
C MET A 157 -7.87 -5.14 -17.80
N ASP A 158 -7.01 -4.39 -18.53
CA ASP A 158 -6.23 -4.97 -19.64
C ASP A 158 -5.37 -6.14 -19.13
N ALA A 159 -4.70 -5.98 -17.98
CA ALA A 159 -3.90 -7.07 -17.42
C ALA A 159 -4.75 -8.27 -16.97
N LEU A 160 -5.83 -8.04 -16.22
CA LEU A 160 -6.64 -9.11 -15.62
C LEU A 160 -7.43 -9.90 -16.67
N LEU A 161 -8.05 -9.22 -17.64
CA LEU A 161 -8.89 -9.87 -18.65
C LEU A 161 -8.04 -10.66 -19.66
N ASN A 162 -6.81 -10.21 -19.93
CA ASN A 162 -5.91 -10.87 -20.88
C ASN A 162 -4.91 -11.82 -20.21
N GLN A 163 -4.89 -11.90 -18.87
CA GLN A 163 -3.95 -12.72 -18.08
C GLN A 163 -2.48 -12.53 -18.47
N ARG A 164 -2.10 -11.28 -18.75
CA ARG A 164 -0.73 -10.87 -19.13
C ARG A 164 -0.41 -9.51 -18.52
N PRO A 165 0.85 -9.05 -18.56
CA PRO A 165 1.15 -7.67 -18.24
C PRO A 165 0.36 -6.73 -19.15
N ALA A 166 -0.11 -5.60 -18.60
CA ALA A 166 -0.87 -4.63 -19.36
C ALA A 166 -0.03 -4.05 -20.49
N MET A 167 -0.66 -3.76 -21.62
CA MET A 167 -0.02 -3.11 -22.77
C MET A 167 -0.57 -1.69 -22.88
N PRO A 168 0.26 -0.64 -22.68
CA PRO A 168 -0.20 0.75 -22.76
C PRO A 168 -0.92 1.09 -24.08
N SER A 169 -0.50 0.48 -25.19
CA SER A 169 -1.10 0.67 -26.51
C SER A 169 -2.55 0.20 -26.63
N ASN A 170 -3.03 -0.66 -25.73
CA ASN A 170 -4.39 -1.18 -25.76
C ASN A 170 -5.36 -0.31 -24.96
N ILE A 171 -4.86 0.74 -24.31
CA ILE A 171 -5.63 1.53 -23.36
C ILE A 171 -6.12 2.80 -24.06
N ASP A 172 -7.43 2.91 -24.19
CA ASP A 172 -8.08 4.09 -24.76
C ASP A 172 -7.93 5.29 -23.81
N ALA A 173 -7.09 6.25 -24.20
CA ALA A 173 -6.83 7.47 -23.44
C ALA A 173 -8.10 8.31 -23.18
N SER A 174 -9.19 8.12 -23.95
CA SER A 174 -10.47 8.78 -23.68
C SER A 174 -11.05 8.39 -22.32
N LEU A 175 -10.70 7.20 -21.79
CA LEU A 175 -11.14 6.71 -20.48
C LEU A 175 -10.68 7.63 -19.35
N CYS A 176 -9.50 8.22 -19.47
CA CYS A 176 -8.93 9.13 -18.46
C CYS A 176 -9.81 10.36 -18.21
N ASN A 177 -10.60 10.77 -19.21
CA ASN A 177 -11.50 11.94 -19.12
C ASN A 177 -12.94 11.57 -18.68
N ARG A 178 -13.27 10.28 -18.51
CA ARG A 178 -14.67 9.86 -18.26
C ARG A 178 -15.18 10.18 -16.86
N ILE A 179 -14.33 10.47 -15.88
CA ILE A 179 -14.79 11.06 -14.61
C ILE A 179 -15.35 12.48 -14.83
N GLY A 180 -14.80 13.25 -15.77
CA GLY A 180 -15.36 14.57 -16.11
C GLY A 180 -16.78 14.51 -16.66
N ASN A 181 -17.13 13.43 -17.37
CA ASN A 181 -18.41 13.28 -18.05
C ASN A 181 -19.47 12.48 -17.26
N TYR A 182 -19.09 11.52 -16.42
CA TYR A 182 -20.04 10.80 -15.55
C TYR A 182 -20.30 11.52 -14.21
N LEU A 183 -19.42 12.42 -13.80
CA LEU A 183 -19.46 13.08 -12.50
C LEU A 183 -19.36 14.60 -12.63
N GLY A 184 -20.05 15.17 -13.63
CA GLY A 184 -20.23 16.62 -13.86
C GLY A 184 -21.01 17.34 -12.75
N GLY A 185 -20.62 17.10 -11.50
CA GLY A 185 -21.23 17.56 -10.25
C GLY A 185 -20.75 16.79 -9.01
N ALA A 186 -20.11 15.63 -9.18
CA ALA A 186 -19.73 14.73 -8.09
C ALA A 186 -18.25 14.37 -8.04
N ALA A 187 -17.40 14.78 -8.98
CA ALA A 187 -15.96 14.45 -8.96
C ALA A 187 -15.20 15.16 -7.83
N SER A 188 -15.54 16.42 -7.55
CA SER A 188 -15.01 17.16 -6.41
C SER A 188 -15.49 16.55 -5.09
N LEU A 189 -16.76 16.14 -5.02
CA LEU A 189 -17.35 15.46 -3.87
C LEU A 189 -16.74 14.06 -3.67
N LEU A 190 -16.57 13.25 -4.71
CA LEU A 190 -15.95 11.92 -4.66
C LEU A 190 -14.44 11.95 -4.43
N ALA A 191 -13.70 12.98 -4.83
CA ALA A 191 -12.28 13.06 -4.49
C ALA A 191 -12.08 13.41 -3.00
N THR A 192 -12.86 14.36 -2.47
CA THR A 192 -12.89 14.63 -1.02
C THR A 192 -13.53 13.50 -0.26
N ASP A 193 -14.58 12.89 -0.79
CA ASP A 193 -15.29 11.79 -0.16
C ASP A 193 -14.50 10.51 -0.29
N LEU A 194 -13.73 10.21 -1.33
CA LEU A 194 -12.84 9.04 -1.36
C LEU A 194 -11.60 9.27 -0.51
N ARG A 195 -11.02 10.47 -0.45
CA ARG A 195 -9.99 10.77 0.56
C ARG A 195 -10.56 10.65 1.98
N ALA A 196 -11.78 11.12 2.22
CA ALA A 196 -12.46 11.05 3.50
C ALA A 196 -12.98 9.62 3.82
N ILE A 197 -13.51 8.89 2.85
CA ILE A 197 -13.98 7.49 2.90
C ILE A 197 -12.77 6.58 2.99
N TYR A 198 -11.65 6.85 2.33
CA TYR A 198 -10.41 6.11 2.58
C TYR A 198 -9.94 6.33 4.02
N ARG A 199 -10.03 7.58 4.54
CA ARG A 199 -9.84 7.90 5.97
C ARG A 199 -10.91 7.27 6.89
N THR A 200 -12.12 6.98 6.41
CA THR A 200 -13.29 6.59 7.23
C THR A 200 -13.71 5.10 7.09
N VAL A 201 -13.45 4.45 5.96
CA VAL A 201 -13.96 3.13 5.52
C VAL A 201 -12.88 2.05 5.51
N ILE A 202 -11.58 2.40 5.43
CA ILE A 202 -10.55 1.48 5.93
C ILE A 202 -10.71 1.22 7.44
N GLY A 203 -11.56 1.99 8.14
CA GLY A 203 -12.07 1.69 9.47
C GLY A 203 -13.54 1.29 9.48
N ASN A 204 -13.86 -0.02 9.42
CA ASN A 204 -15.10 -0.49 10.04
C ASN A 204 -15.08 -0.03 11.51
N THR A 205 -15.89 0.98 11.84
CA THR A 205 -15.56 2.01 12.85
C THR A 205 -15.55 1.48 14.28
N GLY A 206 -16.20 0.35 14.56
CA GLY A 206 -16.23 -0.26 15.91
C GLY A 206 -15.05 -1.20 16.18
N GLN A 207 -14.75 -2.10 15.24
CA GLN A 207 -13.74 -3.15 15.42
C GLN A 207 -12.35 -2.73 14.95
N ARG A 208 -12.25 -1.88 13.93
CA ARG A 208 -10.96 -1.39 13.43
C ARG A 208 -10.45 -0.18 14.17
N VAL A 209 -11.30 0.66 14.77
CA VAL A 209 -10.82 1.75 15.64
C VAL A 209 -10.09 1.17 16.86
N GLY A 210 -10.57 0.07 17.45
CA GLY A 210 -9.86 -0.65 18.52
C GLY A 210 -8.53 -1.27 18.05
N MET A 211 -8.51 -1.86 16.85
CA MET A 211 -7.30 -2.45 16.27
C MET A 211 -6.27 -1.39 15.84
N ILE A 212 -6.73 -0.30 15.22
CA ILE A 212 -5.93 0.87 14.85
C ILE A 212 -5.42 1.55 16.12
N LEU A 213 -6.25 1.85 17.13
CA LEU A 213 -5.80 2.39 18.42
C LEU A 213 -4.80 1.46 19.11
N SER A 214 -5.02 0.14 19.06
CA SER A 214 -4.06 -0.85 19.55
C SER A 214 -2.75 -0.78 18.75
N THR A 215 -2.79 -0.81 17.42
CA THR A 215 -1.60 -0.70 16.56
C THR A 215 -0.87 0.63 16.77
N LEU A 216 -1.60 1.75 16.83
CA LEU A 216 -1.09 3.10 17.10
C LEU A 216 -0.41 3.19 18.48
N SER A 217 -0.89 2.44 19.49
CA SER A 217 -0.36 2.46 20.86
C SER A 217 0.63 1.33 21.21
N THR A 218 0.80 0.33 20.34
CA THR A 218 1.62 -0.87 20.63
C THR A 218 2.67 -1.21 19.57
N LEU A 219 2.53 -0.73 18.33
CA LEU A 219 3.40 -1.10 17.21
C LEU A 219 4.28 0.06 16.76
N GLN A 220 4.62 0.99 17.64
CA GLN A 220 5.65 1.99 17.36
C GLN A 220 7.02 1.48 17.79
N VAL A 221 8.00 1.59 16.90
CA VAL A 221 9.39 1.22 17.14
C VAL A 221 10.32 2.40 16.80
N PRO A 222 11.46 2.53 17.50
CA PRO A 222 12.39 3.64 17.27
C PRO A 222 13.23 3.50 16.00
N ALA A 223 13.36 2.27 15.49
CA ALA A 223 14.17 1.94 14.33
C ALA A 223 13.52 0.80 13.54
N GLU A 224 13.95 0.63 12.28
CA GLU A 224 13.49 -0.46 11.44
C GLU A 224 13.73 -1.81 12.15
N PRO A 225 12.75 -2.73 12.16
CA PRO A 225 12.97 -4.03 12.76
C PRO A 225 13.93 -4.89 11.95
N TYR A 226 14.67 -5.74 12.66
CA TYR A 226 15.56 -6.71 12.03
C TYR A 226 14.84 -7.63 11.03
N LEU A 227 15.58 -8.00 9.98
CA LEU A 227 15.13 -8.95 8.97
C LEU A 227 15.05 -10.36 9.56
N GLN A 228 14.17 -11.19 9.01
CA GLN A 228 14.04 -12.58 9.42
C GLN A 228 15.20 -13.43 8.87
N MET A 229 15.60 -14.50 9.57
CA MET A 229 16.75 -15.33 9.17
C MET A 229 16.70 -15.87 7.74
N TYR A 230 15.51 -16.17 7.20
CA TYR A 230 15.40 -16.67 5.82
C TYR A 230 15.96 -15.68 4.79
N VAL A 231 15.98 -14.39 5.10
CA VAL A 231 16.53 -13.35 4.22
C VAL A 231 18.04 -13.49 4.10
N CYS A 232 18.72 -13.68 5.23
CA CYS A 232 20.18 -13.91 5.26
C CYS A 232 20.53 -15.29 4.71
N GLN A 233 19.73 -16.32 4.98
CA GLN A 233 19.92 -17.66 4.40
C GLN A 233 19.81 -17.64 2.87
N ARG A 234 19.01 -16.73 2.31
CA ARG A 234 18.94 -16.49 0.87
C ARG A 234 20.13 -15.69 0.32
N GLY A 235 20.94 -15.09 1.18
CA GLY A 235 22.10 -14.26 0.82
C GLY A 235 21.75 -12.81 0.49
N TYR A 236 20.55 -12.34 0.81
CA TYR A 236 20.09 -10.99 0.43
C TYR A 236 20.31 -9.94 1.53
N ALA A 237 20.77 -10.35 2.72
CA ALA A 237 21.16 -9.46 3.81
C ALA A 237 22.17 -10.14 4.75
N THR A 238 22.73 -9.37 5.67
CA THR A 238 23.62 -9.86 6.75
C THR A 238 23.08 -9.57 8.16
N GLY A 239 22.20 -8.58 8.34
CA GLY A 239 21.62 -8.18 9.63
C GLY A 239 20.26 -8.84 9.91
N CYS A 240 20.23 -10.16 10.11
CA CYS A 240 19.00 -10.89 10.42
C CYS A 240 18.93 -11.44 11.84
N THR A 241 17.72 -11.78 12.27
CA THR A 241 17.44 -12.36 13.58
C THR A 241 16.56 -13.61 13.49
N PRO A 242 16.82 -14.67 14.30
CA PRO A 242 15.91 -15.80 14.45
C PRO A 242 14.71 -15.45 15.33
N TYR A 243 14.82 -14.37 16.10
CA TYR A 243 13.75 -13.86 16.94
C TYR A 243 12.83 -13.03 16.04
N GLY A 244 11.61 -13.53 15.80
CA GLY A 244 10.57 -12.79 15.07
C GLY A 244 10.33 -11.38 15.61
N PHE A 245 9.56 -10.56 14.90
CA PHE A 245 9.23 -9.21 15.35
C PHE A 245 8.58 -9.23 16.75
N ARG A 246 9.28 -8.73 17.77
CA ARG A 246 8.71 -8.43 19.08
C ARG A 246 8.28 -6.97 19.06
N GLY A 247 6.97 -6.72 19.10
CA GLY A 247 6.42 -5.36 19.20
C GLY A 247 6.93 -4.64 20.45
N GLY A 248 6.88 -3.31 20.44
CA GLY A 248 7.21 -2.51 21.61
C GLY A 248 6.27 -2.78 22.79
N ASN A 249 6.71 -2.46 24.01
CA ASN A 249 5.83 -2.48 25.18
C ASN A 249 4.64 -1.54 24.96
N ARG A 250 3.43 -1.93 25.42
CA ARG A 250 2.22 -1.10 25.38
C ARG A 250 2.51 0.29 25.94
N LYS A 251 2.42 1.35 25.12
CA LYS A 251 2.46 2.73 25.60
C LYS A 251 1.03 3.21 25.85
N GLN A 252 0.78 3.80 27.01
CA GLN A 252 -0.53 4.33 27.36
C GLN A 252 -0.72 5.68 26.66
N PHE A 253 -1.30 5.67 25.46
CA PHE A 253 -1.66 6.88 24.73
C PHE A 253 -2.83 7.57 25.43
N ILE A 254 -2.61 8.78 25.98
CA ILE A 254 -3.70 9.60 26.51
C ILE A 254 -4.33 10.36 25.33
N LEU A 255 -5.58 10.01 24.99
CA LEU A 255 -6.37 10.61 23.89
C LEU A 255 -6.48 12.15 23.93
N ASN A 256 -6.12 12.79 25.05
CA ASN A 256 -6.18 14.24 25.24
C ASN A 256 -5.05 14.99 24.51
N ASP A 257 -4.00 14.30 24.06
CA ASP A 257 -2.81 14.91 23.45
C ASP A 257 -2.90 15.07 21.93
N LEU A 258 -4.02 14.65 21.32
CA LEU A 258 -4.32 14.90 19.91
C LEU A 258 -5.36 16.04 19.79
N PRO A 259 -5.18 17.01 18.87
CA PRO A 259 -6.17 18.08 18.65
C PRO A 259 -7.56 17.56 18.24
N ILE A 260 -7.64 16.33 17.73
CA ILE A 260 -8.89 15.62 17.33
C ILE A 260 -9.54 14.89 18.53
N GLY A 261 -8.81 14.65 19.62
CA GLY A 261 -9.29 13.95 20.81
C GLY A 261 -10.34 14.73 21.60
N ARG A 262 -10.27 16.06 21.59
CA ARG A 262 -11.28 16.93 22.23
C ARG A 262 -12.64 16.84 21.55
N THR A 263 -12.68 16.67 20.23
CA THR A 263 -13.92 16.57 19.44
C THR A 263 -14.57 15.18 19.57
N LEU A 264 -13.78 14.10 19.60
CA LEU A 264 -14.27 12.73 19.79
C LEU A 264 -14.71 12.45 21.24
N GLY A 265 -14.02 13.04 22.24
CA GLY A 265 -14.39 12.92 23.65
C GLY A 265 -15.79 13.49 23.96
N GLY A 266 -16.16 14.60 23.31
CA GLY A 266 -17.51 15.20 23.44
C GLY A 266 -18.62 14.36 22.79
N LEU A 267 -18.33 13.74 21.64
CA LEU A 267 -19.28 12.89 20.91
C LEU A 267 -19.62 11.59 21.66
N LEU A 268 -18.65 10.98 22.33
CA LEU A 268 -18.85 9.77 23.14
C LEU A 268 -19.64 10.05 24.43
N GLN A 269 -19.38 11.17 25.12
CA GLN A 269 -20.14 11.56 26.31
C GLN A 269 -21.60 11.92 25.99
N SER A 270 -21.86 12.53 24.82
CA SER A 270 -23.23 12.86 24.38
C SER A 270 -24.07 11.62 24.07
N LYS A 271 -23.46 10.55 23.52
CA LYS A 271 -24.14 9.27 23.23
C LYS A 271 -24.46 8.49 24.51
N GLN A 272 -23.59 8.52 25.53
CA GLN A 272 -23.88 7.91 26.83
C GLN A 272 -25.02 8.63 27.58
N LYS A 273 -25.10 9.97 27.52
CA LYS A 273 -26.24 10.72 28.11
C LYS A 273 -27.57 10.43 27.41
N LYS A 274 -27.59 10.32 26.08
CA LYS A 274 -28.82 9.96 25.33
C LYS A 274 -29.29 8.52 25.56
N LYS A 275 -28.37 7.58 25.84
CA LYS A 275 -28.73 6.18 26.15
C LYS A 275 -29.31 6.01 27.56
N LYS A 276 -28.88 6.84 28.53
CA LYS A 276 -29.46 6.87 29.89
C LYS A 276 -30.87 7.47 29.93
N MET A 277 -31.21 8.42 29.07
CA MET A 277 -32.57 9.00 29.03
C MET A 277 -33.61 8.07 28.39
N LYS A 278 -33.23 7.16 27.49
CA LYS A 278 -34.15 6.19 26.86
C LYS A 278 -34.48 4.96 27.73
N HIS A 279 -33.86 4.81 28.89
CA HIS A 279 -34.17 3.73 29.85
C HIS A 279 -34.99 4.20 31.07
N ASN A 280 -35.33 5.49 31.14
CA ASN A 280 -36.17 6.08 32.20
C ASN A 280 -37.46 6.70 31.63
N SER A 281 -38.04 6.11 30.58
CA SER A 281 -39.39 6.45 30.10
C SER A 281 -40.11 5.19 29.68
#